data_AF-A0A953W5S7-F1
#
_entry.id   AF-A0A953W5S7-F1
#
_cell.length_a   1.000
_cell.length_b   1.000
_cell.length_c   1.000
_cell.angle_alpha   90.00
_cell.angle_beta   90.00
_cell.angle_gamma   90.00
#
_symmetry.space_group_name_H-M   'P 1'
#
loop_
_entity.id
_entity.type
_entity.pdbx_description
1 polymer ?
#
loop_
_entity_poly.entity_id
_entity_poly.type
_entity_poly.pdbx_seq_one_letter_code
_entity_poly.pdbx_strand_id
1 'polypeptide(L)'
;MRQGLAFAVAATLCACAPTPVQMPAARAAEVLNLFAVGAGPADICSSDGRALLRGAVRAYSREMAQAGVAWPVFPRASADTENATSVDISVMIAFAAGFVKTSDFRPPARGMLGHLTIAQWPEIQAMRDAAEVACADVQALRQATSGFVIEQSRMAQMVHATRLRNQDDEDAERLRRQSVRLERAETRMQDTAAAVSARMRGAGV
;
A
#
# COMPACT_ATOMS: atom_id res chain seq x y z
N MET A 1 -42.82 43.26 20.67
CA MET A 1 -41.46 43.39 21.22
C MET A 1 -41.00 42.02 21.72
N ARG A 2 -39.80 41.58 21.29
CA ARG A 2 -38.97 40.47 21.80
C ARG A 2 -39.57 39.04 21.72
N GLN A 3 -39.23 38.24 20.70
CA GLN A 3 -38.02 37.42 20.52
C GLN A 3 -37.88 36.28 21.54
N GLY A 4 -37.76 35.04 21.05
CA GLY A 4 -37.39 33.86 21.84
C GLY A 4 -37.46 32.53 21.09
N LEU A 5 -36.86 32.46 19.89
CA LEU A 5 -36.57 31.21 19.19
C LEU A 5 -35.64 30.32 20.03
N ALA A 6 -36.08 29.10 20.34
CA ALA A 6 -35.22 28.05 20.87
C ALA A 6 -35.28 26.83 19.96
N PHE A 7 -34.64 26.93 18.79
CA PHE A 7 -34.20 25.78 18.02
C PHE A 7 -32.84 25.37 18.57
N ALA A 8 -32.82 24.40 19.49
CA ALA A 8 -31.59 23.76 19.93
C ALA A 8 -31.18 22.72 18.87
N VAL A 9 -30.21 23.09 18.05
CA VAL A 9 -29.54 22.23 17.07
C VAL A 9 -28.70 21.21 17.83
N ALA A 10 -29.18 19.96 17.89
CA ALA A 10 -28.37 18.81 18.29
C ALA A 10 -27.59 18.30 17.07
N ALA A 11 -26.40 18.87 16.83
CA ALA A 11 -25.50 18.41 15.77
C ALA A 11 -24.03 18.51 16.21
N THR A 12 -23.62 17.69 17.18
CA THR A 12 -22.21 17.57 17.58
C THR A 12 -21.83 16.16 18.00
N LEU A 13 -21.99 15.20 17.09
CA LEU A 13 -21.19 13.95 17.10
C LEU A 13 -20.83 13.54 15.66
N CYS A 14 -20.33 14.47 14.85
CA CYS A 14 -19.41 14.08 13.78
C CYS A 14 -18.11 13.68 14.47
N ALA A 15 -17.90 12.39 14.68
CA ALA A 15 -16.60 11.86 15.06
C ALA A 15 -15.57 12.36 14.03
N CYS A 16 -14.78 13.36 14.40
CA CYS A 16 -13.71 13.89 13.59
C CYS A 16 -12.66 12.79 13.42
N ALA A 17 -12.73 12.05 12.31
CA ALA A 17 -11.61 11.20 11.93
C ALA A 17 -10.34 12.06 11.90
N PRO A 18 -9.24 11.63 12.54
CA PRO A 18 -8.04 12.44 12.67
C PRO A 18 -7.58 12.92 11.29
N THR A 19 -7.28 14.22 11.21
CA THR A 19 -6.82 14.84 9.97
C THR A 19 -5.44 14.26 9.61
N PRO A 20 -5.13 14.10 8.31
CA PRO A 20 -3.83 13.57 7.90
C PRO A 20 -2.70 14.44 8.45
N VAL A 21 -1.69 13.80 9.05
CA VAL A 21 -0.55 14.48 9.70
C VAL A 21 0.24 15.28 8.67
N GLN A 22 0.55 16.55 8.97
CA GLN A 22 1.43 17.34 8.11
C GLN A 22 2.89 16.97 8.37
N MET A 23 3.65 16.73 7.31
CA MET A 23 5.09 16.41 7.41
C MET A 23 5.86 16.83 6.16
N PRO A 24 7.20 17.03 6.27
CA PRO A 24 8.09 17.22 5.13
C PRO A 24 8.20 15.96 4.25
N ALA A 25 8.60 16.14 2.98
CA ALA A 25 8.74 15.05 2.03
C ALA A 25 9.76 13.99 2.45
N ALA A 26 10.90 14.40 3.02
CA ALA A 26 11.92 13.48 3.52
C ALA A 26 11.39 12.55 4.62
N ARG A 27 10.63 13.10 5.58
CA ARG A 27 9.98 12.30 6.63
C ARG A 27 8.89 11.40 6.06
N ALA A 28 8.15 11.87 5.06
CA ALA A 28 7.15 11.06 4.39
C ALA A 28 7.78 9.84 3.68
N ALA A 29 8.89 10.02 2.98
CA ALA A 29 9.63 8.94 2.33
C ALA A 29 10.10 7.90 3.37
N GLU A 30 10.63 8.34 4.51
CA GLU A 30 11.02 7.45 5.60
C GLU A 30 9.84 6.64 6.14
N VAL A 31 8.71 7.30 6.43
CA VAL A 31 7.48 6.62 6.90
C VAL A 31 6.99 5.60 5.87
N LEU A 32 6.99 5.95 4.58
CA LEU A 32 6.56 5.04 3.51
C LEU A 32 7.52 3.86 3.32
N ASN A 33 8.83 4.07 3.46
CA ASN A 33 9.83 3.00 3.43
C ASN A 33 9.64 2.03 4.60
N LEU A 34 9.50 2.56 5.83
CA LEU A 34 9.22 1.74 7.02
C LEU A 34 7.88 1.00 6.89
N PHE A 35 6.86 1.67 6.36
CA PHE A 35 5.59 1.06 6.04
C PHE A 35 5.77 -0.11 5.07
N ALA A 36 6.53 0.07 3.98
CA ALA A 36 6.72 -0.96 2.96
C ALA A 36 7.43 -2.21 3.46
N VAL A 37 8.40 -2.07 4.37
CA VAL A 37 9.09 -3.21 4.99
C VAL A 37 8.38 -3.77 6.22
N GLY A 38 7.19 -3.24 6.55
CA GLY A 38 6.40 -3.70 7.70
C GLY A 38 6.93 -3.24 9.07
N ALA A 39 7.91 -2.33 9.11
CA ALA A 39 8.55 -1.81 10.33
C ALA A 39 8.09 -0.38 10.70
N GLY A 40 6.86 -0.01 10.32
CA GLY A 40 6.32 1.33 10.50
C GLY A 40 5.93 1.65 11.96
N PRO A 41 6.06 2.91 12.40
CA PRO A 41 5.65 3.35 13.74
C PRO A 41 4.12 3.41 13.94
N ALA A 42 3.35 3.05 12.91
CA ALA A 42 1.90 3.20 12.87
C ALA A 42 1.23 1.84 12.67
N ASP A 43 0.46 1.42 13.66
CA ASP A 43 -0.57 0.39 13.48
C ASP A 43 -1.64 0.94 12.52
N ILE A 44 -1.69 0.41 11.31
CA ILE A 44 -2.59 0.86 10.24
C ILE A 44 -4.05 0.57 10.57
N CYS A 45 -4.29 -0.35 11.51
CA CYS A 45 -5.60 -0.70 12.01
C CYS A 45 -6.12 0.33 13.02
N SER A 46 -5.24 1.16 13.58
CA SER A 46 -5.61 2.31 14.41
C SER A 46 -5.96 3.56 13.58
N SER A 47 -6.77 4.46 14.16
CA SER A 47 -7.10 5.76 13.55
C SER A 47 -5.86 6.63 13.32
N ASP A 48 -4.95 6.64 14.29
CA ASP A 48 -3.78 7.50 14.30
C ASP A 48 -2.74 6.99 13.29
N GLY A 49 -2.59 5.67 13.17
CA GLY A 49 -1.73 5.08 12.16
C GLY A 49 -2.23 5.36 10.74
N ARG A 50 -3.56 5.32 10.52
CA ARG A 50 -4.14 5.77 9.24
C ARG A 50 -3.89 7.26 8.99
N ALA A 51 -4.05 8.12 9.99
CA ALA A 51 -3.80 9.55 9.83
C ALA A 51 -2.32 9.84 9.48
N LEU A 52 -1.38 9.11 10.09
CA LEU A 52 0.04 9.19 9.77
C LEU A 52 0.31 8.74 8.33
N LEU A 53 -0.20 7.57 7.93
CA LEU A 53 -0.02 7.03 6.58
C LEU A 53 -0.59 7.98 5.51
N ARG A 54 -1.81 8.49 5.73
CA ARG A 54 -2.44 9.48 4.84
C ARG A 54 -1.62 10.76 4.76
N GLY A 55 -1.04 11.20 5.87
CA GLY A 55 -0.12 12.34 5.92
C GLY A 55 1.12 12.12 5.05
N ALA A 56 1.74 10.95 5.20
CA ALA A 56 2.92 10.57 4.42
C ALA A 56 2.62 10.49 2.91
N VAL A 57 1.53 9.82 2.52
CA VAL A 57 1.11 9.75 1.11
C VAL A 57 0.86 11.14 0.53
N ARG A 58 0.19 12.04 1.27
CA ARG A 58 -0.06 13.42 0.83
C ARG A 58 1.21 14.23 0.62
N ALA A 59 2.15 14.13 1.56
CA ALA A 59 3.40 14.87 1.50
C ALA A 59 4.30 14.34 0.37
N TYR A 60 4.43 13.02 0.25
CA TYR A 60 5.25 12.38 -0.78
C TYR A 60 4.66 12.55 -2.18
N SER A 61 3.34 12.36 -2.35
CA SER A 61 2.68 12.58 -3.64
C SER A 61 2.81 14.02 -4.14
N ARG A 62 2.85 15.00 -3.22
CA ARG A 62 3.12 16.40 -3.58
C ARG A 62 4.54 16.59 -4.08
N GLU A 63 5.53 16.01 -3.41
CA GLU A 63 6.93 16.07 -3.83
C GLU A 63 7.11 15.46 -5.23
N MET A 64 6.59 14.26 -5.44
CA MET A 64 6.69 13.57 -6.74
C MET A 64 6.02 14.37 -7.86
N ALA A 65 4.85 14.95 -7.59
CA ALA A 65 4.18 15.82 -8.57
C ALA A 65 4.99 17.08 -8.90
N GLN A 66 5.67 17.68 -7.91
CA GLN A 66 6.56 18.83 -8.14
C GLN A 66 7.80 18.45 -8.96
N ALA A 67 8.29 17.22 -8.79
CA ALA A 67 9.36 16.65 -9.58
C ALA A 67 8.91 16.13 -10.97
N GLY A 68 7.62 16.24 -11.32
CA GLY A 68 7.08 15.74 -12.58
C GLY A 68 6.98 14.20 -12.66
N VAL A 69 7.07 13.51 -11.52
CA VAL A 69 7.03 12.04 -11.42
C VAL A 69 5.60 11.59 -11.12
N ALA A 70 5.05 10.71 -11.97
CA ALA A 70 3.77 10.05 -11.69
C ALA A 70 3.97 8.97 -10.63
N TRP A 71 3.34 9.15 -9.46
CA TRP A 71 3.48 8.25 -8.32
C TRP A 71 2.14 8.00 -7.61
N PRO A 72 1.80 6.76 -7.19
CA PRO A 72 2.62 5.54 -7.29
C PRO A 72 2.70 4.98 -8.72
N VAL A 73 3.68 4.12 -8.97
CA VAL A 73 3.76 3.34 -10.21
C VAL A 73 2.67 2.27 -10.20
N PHE A 74 1.85 2.22 -11.26
CA PHE A 74 0.82 1.22 -11.43
C PHE A 74 1.38 0.06 -12.26
N PRO A 75 1.62 -1.13 -11.67
CA PRO A 75 2.05 -2.28 -12.44
C PRO A 75 0.94 -2.67 -13.43
N ARG A 76 1.27 -2.65 -14.72
CA ARG A 76 0.39 -3.19 -15.77
C ARG A 76 0.63 -4.69 -15.87
N ALA A 77 -0.44 -5.44 -16.16
CA ALA A 77 -0.53 -6.90 -16.05
C ALA A 77 0.45 -7.75 -16.91
N SER A 78 1.40 -7.16 -17.65
CA SER A 78 2.21 -7.94 -18.59
C SER A 78 3.66 -7.48 -18.86
N ALA A 79 4.17 -6.40 -18.25
CA ALA A 79 5.59 -6.02 -18.46
C ALA A 79 6.23 -5.12 -17.39
N ASP A 80 5.45 -4.32 -16.66
CA ASP A 80 6.00 -3.19 -15.88
C ASP A 80 6.06 -3.39 -14.36
N THR A 81 6.00 -4.64 -13.87
CA THR A 81 6.30 -4.89 -12.45
C THR A 81 7.75 -4.56 -12.10
N GLU A 82 8.65 -4.52 -13.09
CA GLU A 82 10.08 -4.20 -12.89
C GLU A 82 10.31 -2.79 -12.31
N ASN A 83 9.38 -1.85 -12.51
CA ASN A 83 9.52 -0.46 -12.05
C ASN A 83 8.73 -0.16 -10.77
N ALA A 84 7.85 -1.06 -10.33
CA ALA A 84 7.06 -0.86 -9.13
C ALA A 84 7.89 -1.23 -7.89
N THR A 85 8.10 -0.25 -7.01
CA THR A 85 8.81 -0.48 -5.75
C THR A 85 7.90 -1.13 -4.71
N SER A 86 8.49 -1.70 -3.65
CA SER A 86 7.71 -2.18 -2.50
C SER A 86 6.86 -1.07 -1.86
N VAL A 87 7.29 0.18 -1.94
CA VAL A 87 6.51 1.35 -1.50
C VAL A 87 5.29 1.55 -2.38
N ASP A 88 5.44 1.51 -3.71
CA ASP A 88 4.32 1.66 -4.66
C ASP A 88 3.25 0.62 -4.38
N ILE A 89 3.66 -0.65 -4.32
CA ILE A 89 2.77 -1.79 -4.06
C ILE A 89 2.08 -1.66 -2.70
N SER A 90 2.83 -1.31 -1.65
CA SER A 90 2.27 -1.13 -0.31
C SER A 90 1.21 -0.02 -0.26
N VAL A 91 1.46 1.09 -0.96
CA VAL A 91 0.53 2.23 -1.02
C VAL A 91 -0.71 1.87 -1.84
N MET A 92 -0.57 1.12 -2.92
CA MET A 92 -1.72 0.63 -3.69
C MET A 92 -2.59 -0.33 -2.89
N ILE A 93 -2.00 -1.26 -2.13
CA ILE A 93 -2.76 -2.15 -1.24
C ILE A 93 -3.47 -1.32 -0.15
N ALA A 94 -2.79 -0.32 0.42
CA ALA A 94 -3.41 0.58 1.40
C ALA A 94 -4.57 1.38 0.80
N PHE A 95 -4.49 1.75 -0.48
CA PHE A 95 -5.57 2.41 -1.19
C PHE A 95 -6.75 1.46 -1.44
N ALA A 96 -6.48 0.24 -1.93
CA ALA A 96 -7.50 -0.77 -2.16
C ALA A 96 -8.24 -1.11 -0.86
N ALA A 97 -7.51 -1.24 0.26
CA ALA A 97 -8.06 -1.48 1.60
C ALA A 97 -8.75 -0.25 2.23
N GLY A 98 -8.73 0.92 1.58
CA GLY A 98 -9.38 2.14 2.07
C GLY A 98 -8.65 2.88 3.20
N PHE A 99 -7.41 2.49 3.53
CA PHE A 99 -6.60 3.18 4.54
C PHE A 99 -6.11 4.55 4.07
N VAL A 100 -5.94 4.71 2.75
CA VAL A 100 -5.69 5.99 2.09
C VAL A 100 -6.74 6.27 1.03
N LYS A 101 -7.03 7.55 0.79
CA LYS A 101 -8.12 7.99 -0.10
C LYS A 101 -7.54 8.56 -1.39
N THR A 102 -8.32 8.54 -2.48
CA THR A 102 -7.95 9.16 -3.76
C THR A 102 -7.53 10.64 -3.60
N SER A 103 -8.17 11.36 -2.67
CA SER A 103 -7.85 12.77 -2.36
C SER A 103 -6.49 12.97 -1.68
N ASP A 104 -5.88 11.92 -1.16
CA ASP A 104 -4.54 11.96 -0.57
C ASP A 104 -3.45 12.04 -1.65
N PHE A 105 -3.78 11.75 -2.91
CA PHE A 105 -2.86 11.80 -4.04
C PHE A 105 -2.97 13.11 -4.84
N ARG A 106 -1.90 13.48 -5.54
CA ARG A 106 -1.84 14.57 -6.51
C ARG A 106 -2.02 14.06 -7.95
N PRO A 107 -2.41 14.94 -8.90
CA PRO A 107 -2.38 14.61 -10.31
C PRO A 107 -0.96 14.23 -10.77
N PRO A 108 -0.80 13.28 -11.71
CA PRO A 108 -1.86 12.57 -12.43
C PRO A 108 -2.45 11.37 -11.67
N ALA A 109 -1.78 10.88 -10.61
CA ALA A 109 -2.16 9.65 -9.91
C ALA A 109 -3.58 9.66 -9.34
N ARG A 110 -4.04 10.82 -8.87
CA ARG A 110 -5.44 10.99 -8.42
C ARG A 110 -6.46 10.55 -9.48
N GLY A 111 -6.26 10.94 -10.75
CA GLY A 111 -7.17 10.58 -11.84
C GLY A 111 -7.11 9.09 -12.15
N MET A 112 -5.89 8.54 -12.21
CA MET A 112 -5.68 7.10 -12.45
C MET A 112 -6.32 6.23 -11.37
N LEU A 113 -6.16 6.58 -10.09
CA LEU A 113 -6.81 5.88 -8.97
C LEU A 113 -8.33 5.97 -9.03
N GLY A 114 -8.88 7.11 -9.49
CA GLY A 114 -10.30 7.26 -9.76
C GLY A 114 -10.78 6.26 -10.82
N HIS A 115 -10.08 6.18 -11.94
CA HIS A 115 -10.40 5.21 -13.00
C HIS A 115 -10.25 3.76 -12.53
N LEU A 116 -9.17 3.44 -11.80
CA LEU A 116 -8.97 2.11 -11.21
C LEU A 116 -10.12 1.74 -10.28
N THR A 117 -10.57 2.67 -9.44
CA THR A 117 -11.71 2.45 -8.53
C THR A 117 -12.97 2.05 -9.28
N ILE A 118 -13.21 2.66 -10.44
CA ILE A 118 -14.37 2.34 -11.27
C ILE A 118 -14.17 1.00 -11.97
N ALA A 119 -12.99 0.75 -12.53
CA ALA A 119 -12.71 -0.46 -13.30
C ALA A 119 -12.62 -1.74 -12.45
N GLN A 120 -12.17 -1.63 -11.19
CA GLN A 120 -11.98 -2.73 -10.25
C GLN A 120 -12.80 -2.54 -8.97
N TRP A 121 -14.00 -1.97 -9.12
CA TRP A 121 -14.86 -1.68 -7.97
C TRP A 121 -15.15 -2.93 -7.12
N PRO A 122 -15.52 -4.09 -7.69
CA PRO A 122 -15.80 -5.29 -6.90
C PRO A 122 -14.61 -5.72 -6.05
N GLU A 123 -13.39 -5.74 -6.61
CA GLU A 123 -12.18 -6.14 -5.91
C GLU A 123 -11.79 -5.13 -4.83
N ILE A 124 -11.94 -3.83 -5.11
CA ILE A 124 -11.68 -2.77 -4.13
C ILE A 124 -12.69 -2.80 -2.99
N GLN A 125 -13.97 -3.06 -3.29
CA GLN A 125 -15.00 -3.20 -2.28
C GLN A 125 -14.70 -4.41 -1.39
N ALA A 126 -14.42 -5.57 -1.99
CA ALA A 126 -14.00 -6.78 -1.29
C ALA A 126 -12.81 -6.51 -0.35
N MET A 127 -11.78 -5.81 -0.82
CA MET A 127 -10.62 -5.45 0.01
C MET A 127 -10.95 -4.48 1.16
N ARG A 128 -11.92 -3.55 0.96
CA ARG A 128 -12.36 -2.64 2.02
C ARG A 128 -13.15 -3.36 3.09
N ASP A 129 -14.08 -4.22 2.68
CA ASP A 129 -14.88 -5.01 3.60
C ASP A 129 -13.98 -5.96 4.40
N ALA A 130 -12.98 -6.57 3.75
CA ALA A 130 -11.92 -7.33 4.42
C ALA A 130 -11.13 -6.50 5.43
N ALA A 131 -10.77 -5.27 5.08
CA ALA A 131 -10.02 -4.39 5.97
C ALA A 131 -10.83 -3.98 7.21
N GLU A 132 -12.16 -3.92 7.11
CA GLU A 132 -13.05 -3.62 8.24
C GLU A 132 -13.09 -4.77 9.26
N VAL A 133 -13.20 -6.01 8.78
CA VAL A 133 -13.37 -7.19 9.66
C VAL A 133 -12.07 -7.93 9.99
N ALA A 134 -11.04 -7.75 9.17
CA ALA A 134 -9.80 -8.52 9.17
C ALA A 134 -8.58 -7.64 8.87
N CYS A 135 -8.54 -6.42 9.45
CA CYS A 135 -7.45 -5.47 9.20
C CYS A 135 -6.04 -6.06 9.40
N ALA A 136 -5.85 -6.87 10.45
CA ALA A 136 -4.58 -7.52 10.72
C ALA A 136 -4.16 -8.48 9.60
N ASP A 137 -5.10 -9.21 9.01
CA ASP A 137 -4.84 -10.13 7.90
C ASP A 137 -4.54 -9.35 6.61
N VAL A 138 -5.23 -8.23 6.36
CA VAL A 138 -4.93 -7.33 5.24
C VAL A 138 -3.54 -6.69 5.41
N GLN A 139 -3.15 -6.35 6.65
CA GLN A 139 -1.81 -5.87 6.96
C GLN A 139 -0.75 -6.94 6.73
N ALA A 140 -1.02 -8.19 7.10
CA ALA A 140 -0.14 -9.33 6.86
C ALA A 140 0.00 -9.60 5.36
N LEU A 141 -1.10 -9.56 4.60
CA LEU A 141 -1.10 -9.72 3.15
C LEU A 141 -0.20 -8.66 2.51
N ARG A 142 -0.38 -7.39 2.87
CA ARG A 142 0.48 -6.31 2.43
C ARG A 142 1.96 -6.58 2.72
N GLN A 143 2.31 -7.00 3.94
CA GLN A 143 3.70 -7.30 4.30
C GLN A 143 4.27 -8.46 3.48
N ALA A 144 3.48 -9.51 3.25
CA ALA A 144 3.88 -10.65 2.45
C ALA A 144 4.10 -10.25 0.98
N THR A 145 3.20 -9.46 0.39
CA THR A 145 3.33 -8.94 -0.97
C THR A 145 4.56 -8.05 -1.11
N SER A 146 4.80 -7.12 -0.17
CA SER A 146 5.98 -6.25 -0.22
C SER A 146 7.28 -7.04 -0.06
N GLY A 147 7.29 -8.06 0.80
CA GLY A 147 8.41 -8.99 0.93
C GLY A 147 8.70 -9.74 -0.37
N PHE A 148 7.66 -10.24 -1.04
CA PHE A 148 7.80 -10.90 -2.36
C PHE A 148 8.40 -9.96 -3.41
N VAL A 149 7.90 -8.73 -3.51
CA VAL A 149 8.42 -7.74 -4.48
C VAL A 149 9.89 -7.43 -4.22
N ILE A 150 10.30 -7.30 -2.96
CA ILE A 150 11.71 -7.10 -2.60
C ILE A 150 12.57 -8.27 -3.06
N GLU A 151 12.14 -9.52 -2.82
CA GLU A 151 12.89 -10.69 -3.24
C GLU A 151 12.92 -10.86 -4.77
N GLN A 152 11.85 -10.46 -5.46
CA GLN A 152 11.77 -10.44 -6.92
C GLN A 152 12.77 -9.43 -7.50
N SER A 153 12.81 -8.20 -6.97
CA SER A 153 13.78 -7.18 -7.39
C SER A 153 15.22 -7.62 -7.13
N ARG A 154 15.51 -8.24 -5.98
CA ARG A 154 16.84 -8.79 -5.67
C ARG A 154 17.25 -9.89 -6.64
N MET A 155 16.32 -10.78 -7.00
CA MET A 155 16.57 -11.81 -8.00
C MET A 155 16.91 -11.20 -9.36
N ALA A 156 16.10 -10.26 -9.85
CA ALA A 156 16.33 -9.58 -11.12
C ALA A 156 17.72 -8.90 -11.15
N GLN A 157 18.09 -8.20 -10.07
CA GLN A 157 19.40 -7.56 -9.95
C GLN A 157 20.56 -8.56 -9.99
N MET A 158 20.45 -9.72 -9.30
CA MET A 158 21.49 -10.75 -9.36
C MET A 158 21.59 -11.39 -10.74
N VAL A 159 20.46 -11.70 -11.39
CA VAL A 159 20.45 -12.23 -12.76
C VAL A 159 21.13 -11.25 -13.72
N HIS A 160 20.84 -9.95 -13.63
CA HIS A 160 21.50 -8.93 -14.44
C HIS A 160 23.01 -8.85 -14.16
N ALA A 161 23.43 -8.91 -12.89
CA ALA A 161 24.84 -8.87 -12.52
C ALA A 161 25.61 -10.11 -13.04
N THR A 162 25.04 -11.30 -12.91
CA THR A 162 25.62 -12.57 -13.40
C THR A 162 25.63 -12.64 -14.93
N ARG A 163 24.77 -11.89 -15.63
CA ARG A 163 24.81 -11.81 -17.10
C ARG A 163 25.96 -10.94 -17.61
N LEU A 164 26.41 -9.98 -16.80
CA LEU A 164 27.49 -9.03 -17.13
C LEU A 164 28.88 -9.55 -16.77
N ARG A 165 28.97 -10.55 -15.87
CA ARG A 165 30.20 -11.22 -15.47
C ARG A 165 30.20 -12.62 -16.07
N ASN A 166 31.31 -13.08 -16.64
CA ASN A 166 31.40 -14.47 -17.09
C ASN A 166 31.10 -15.39 -15.88
N GLN A 167 30.20 -16.36 -16.07
CA GLN A 167 29.57 -17.14 -15.01
C GLN A 167 30.57 -17.95 -14.18
N ASP A 168 30.64 -17.66 -12.87
CA ASP A 168 31.35 -18.48 -11.89
C ASP A 168 30.36 -19.41 -11.15
N ASP A 169 30.80 -20.60 -10.75
CA ASP A 169 29.98 -21.59 -10.02
C ASP A 169 29.40 -21.02 -8.70
N GLU A 170 30.09 -20.07 -8.06
CA GLU A 170 29.59 -19.38 -6.87
C GLU A 170 28.35 -18.51 -7.14
N ASP A 171 28.28 -17.89 -8.32
CA ASP A 171 27.14 -17.04 -8.70
C ASP A 171 25.90 -17.89 -8.99
N ALA A 172 26.08 -19.09 -9.56
CA ALA A 172 24.99 -20.04 -9.78
C ALA A 172 24.37 -20.52 -8.46
N GLU A 173 25.19 -20.84 -7.44
CA GLU A 173 24.68 -21.24 -6.12
C GLU A 173 24.00 -20.08 -5.39
N ARG A 174 24.50 -18.84 -5.52
CA ARG A 174 23.84 -17.65 -4.97
C ARG A 174 22.46 -17.42 -5.60
N LEU A 175 22.36 -17.54 -6.93
CA LEU A 175 21.08 -17.45 -7.65
C LEU A 175 20.11 -18.53 -7.19
N ARG A 176 20.58 -19.77 -7.01
CA ARG A 176 19.76 -20.88 -6.50
C ARG A 176 19.24 -20.61 -5.09
N ARG A 177 20.06 -20.09 -4.18
CA ARG A 177 19.60 -19.71 -2.83
C ARG A 177 18.58 -18.59 -2.86
N GLN A 178 18.75 -17.63 -3.78
CA GLN A 178 17.78 -16.56 -3.96
C GLN A 178 16.45 -17.09 -4.52
N SER A 179 16.46 -18.04 -5.45
CA SER A 179 15.21 -18.55 -6.04
C SER A 179 14.35 -19.22 -4.97
N VAL A 180 14.98 -19.98 -4.07
CA VAL A 180 14.30 -20.59 -2.91
C VAL A 180 13.72 -19.51 -1.98
N ARG A 181 14.40 -18.37 -1.79
CA ARG A 181 13.87 -17.25 -0.98
C ARG A 181 12.66 -16.60 -1.64
N LEU A 182 12.72 -16.40 -2.96
CA LEU A 182 11.63 -15.84 -3.75
C LEU A 182 10.41 -16.76 -3.71
N GLU A 183 10.58 -18.06 -3.95
CA GLU A 183 9.51 -19.06 -3.91
C GLU A 183 8.83 -19.11 -2.52
N ARG A 184 9.61 -19.05 -1.44
CA ARG A 184 9.05 -18.94 -0.08
C ARG A 184 8.32 -17.63 0.17
N ALA A 185 8.76 -16.53 -0.44
CA ALA A 185 8.06 -15.25 -0.33
C ALA A 185 6.73 -15.28 -1.10
N GLU A 186 6.73 -15.88 -2.29
CA GLU A 186 5.53 -16.09 -3.10
C GLU A 186 4.51 -16.98 -2.39
N THR A 187 4.95 -18.12 -1.87
CA THR A 187 4.09 -19.05 -1.11
C THR A 187 3.44 -18.33 0.07
N ARG A 188 4.22 -17.58 0.86
CA ARG A 188 3.68 -16.80 1.98
C ARG A 188 2.66 -15.74 1.54
N MET A 189 2.90 -15.08 0.41
CA MET A 189 1.94 -14.12 -0.14
C MET A 189 0.64 -14.82 -0.53
N GLN A 190 0.71 -15.96 -1.22
CA GLN A 190 -0.45 -16.74 -1.63
C GLN A 190 -1.24 -17.28 -0.42
N ASP A 191 -0.54 -17.84 0.57
CA ASP A 191 -1.16 -18.33 1.81
C ASP A 191 -1.90 -17.22 2.55
N THR A 192 -1.31 -16.03 2.64
CA THR A 192 -1.93 -14.89 3.31
C THR A 192 -3.13 -14.37 2.54
N ALA A 193 -3.06 -14.35 1.20
CA ALA A 193 -4.20 -13.99 0.35
C ALA A 193 -5.36 -14.97 0.51
N ALA A 194 -5.06 -16.27 0.61
CA ALA A 194 -6.05 -17.31 0.89
C ALA A 194 -6.68 -17.15 2.28
N ALA A 195 -5.89 -16.77 3.29
CA ALA A 195 -6.37 -16.51 4.64
C ALA A 195 -7.33 -15.32 4.69
N VAL A 196 -7.00 -14.19 4.04
CA VAL A 196 -7.90 -13.03 3.90
C VAL A 196 -9.21 -13.47 3.23
N SER A 197 -9.11 -14.18 2.10
CA SER A 197 -10.28 -14.66 1.34
C SER A 197 -11.16 -15.63 2.15
N ALA A 198 -10.56 -16.49 2.97
CA ALA A 198 -11.29 -17.39 3.86
C ALA A 198 -12.01 -16.61 4.97
N ARG A 199 -11.36 -15.58 5.54
CA ARG A 199 -11.95 -14.80 6.61
C ARG A 199 -13.12 -13.93 6.14
N MET A 200 -13.03 -13.38 4.93
CA MET A 200 -14.15 -12.67 4.29
C MET A 200 -15.37 -13.59 4.12
N ARG A 201 -15.17 -14.79 3.56
CA ARG A 201 -16.24 -15.80 3.41
C ARG A 201 -16.85 -16.19 4.75
N GLY A 202 -16.04 -16.33 5.80
CA GLY A 202 -16.50 -16.62 7.15
C GLY A 202 -17.27 -15.47 7.80
N ALA A 203 -17.03 -14.23 7.38
CA ALA A 203 -17.72 -13.03 7.85
C ALA A 203 -19.04 -12.74 7.08
N GLY A 204 -19.35 -13.51 6.03
CA GLY A 204 -20.54 -13.28 5.20
C GLY A 204 -20.41 -12.09 4.25
N VAL A 205 -19.17 -11.69 3.94
CA VAL A 205 -18.80 -10.68 2.94
C VAL A 205 -18.57 -11.34 1.59
#